data_AF-A0A2E5R5N2-F1
#
_entry.id   AF-A0A2E5R5N2-F1
#
_cell.length_a   1.000
_cell.length_b   1.000
_cell.length_c   1.000
_cell.angle_alpha   90.00
_cell.angle_beta   90.00
_cell.angle_gamma   90.00
#
_symmetry.space_group_name_H-M   'P 1'
#
loop_
_entity.id
_entity.type
_entity.pdbx_description
1 polymer ?
#
loop_
_entity_poly.entity_id
_entity_poly.type
_entity_poly.pdbx_seq_one_letter_code
_entity_poly.pdbx_strand_id
1 'polypeptide(L)'
;MDQKIISPCISVCRTDPISGFCYGCGRSNEDKTSWNNPETSEEWKVQNLEDIQGRLSGWQLESFKKSYEYKKINGISLIKKTLLEKNKT
;
A
#
# COMPACT_ATOMS: atom_id res chain seq x y z
N MET A 1 18.29 13.47 -0.77
CA MET A 1 18.20 11.99 -0.77
C MET A 1 16.87 11.65 -1.38
N ASP A 2 16.85 11.14 -2.61
CA ASP A 2 15.62 10.74 -3.29
C ASP A 2 14.96 9.62 -2.49
N GLN A 3 13.92 9.97 -1.74
CA GLN A 3 13.03 8.98 -1.15
C GLN A 3 12.28 8.33 -2.30
N LYS A 4 12.79 7.20 -2.79
CA LYS A 4 12.14 6.43 -3.85
C LYS A 4 10.69 6.15 -3.45
N ILE A 5 9.74 6.71 -4.21
CA ILE A 5 8.32 6.47 -4.00
C ILE A 5 8.02 5.01 -4.34
N ILE A 6 7.67 4.22 -3.32
CA ILE A 6 7.37 2.80 -3.50
C ILE A 6 5.86 2.55 -3.46
N SER A 7 5.42 1.52 -4.19
CA SER A 7 4.02 1.10 -4.22
C SER A 7 3.44 0.87 -2.81
N PRO A 8 2.26 1.40 -2.49
CA PRO A 8 1.63 1.25 -1.17
C PRO A 8 1.03 -0.13 -0.90
N CYS A 9 1.11 -1.08 -1.84
CA CYS A 9 0.58 -2.42 -1.61
C CYS A 9 1.34 -3.12 -0.45
N ILE A 10 0.61 -3.52 0.59
CA ILE A 10 1.14 -4.24 1.76
C ILE A 10 0.88 -5.76 1.72
N SER A 11 0.58 -6.32 0.55
CA SER A 11 0.24 -7.75 0.36
C SER A 11 -1.05 -8.20 1.06
N VAL A 12 -1.95 -7.25 1.35
CA VAL A 12 -3.36 -7.49 1.68
C VAL A 12 -4.18 -6.93 0.52
N CYS A 13 -4.83 -7.80 -0.26
CA CYS A 13 -5.64 -7.40 -1.41
C CYS A 13 -7.06 -7.93 -1.24
N ARG A 14 -7.90 -7.12 -0.59
CA ARG A 14 -9.34 -7.36 -0.44
C ARG A 14 -10.03 -6.01 -0.59
N THR A 15 -10.99 -5.91 -1.49
CA THR A 15 -11.72 -4.66 -1.78
C THR A 15 -13.05 -4.70 -1.04
N ASP A 16 -13.40 -3.60 -0.37
CA ASP A 16 -14.73 -3.38 0.18
C ASP A 16 -15.73 -3.19 -0.98
N PRO A 17 -16.78 -4.03 -1.11
CA PRO A 17 -17.76 -3.90 -2.18
C PRO A 17 -18.64 -2.65 -2.07
N ILE A 18 -18.68 -1.98 -0.90
CA ILE A 18 -19.50 -0.79 -0.70
C ILE A 18 -18.72 0.46 -1.14
N SER A 19 -17.52 0.69 -0.59
CA SER A 19 -16.70 1.87 -0.93
C SER A 19 -15.84 1.71 -2.19
N GLY A 20 -15.53 0.48 -2.61
CA GLY A 20 -14.61 0.21 -3.70
C GLY A 20 -13.12 0.30 -3.31
N PHE A 21 -12.79 0.50 -2.03
CA PHE A 21 -11.41 0.65 -1.56
C PHE A 21 -10.83 -0.63 -0.98
N CYS A 22 -9.52 -0.82 -1.15
CA CYS A 22 -8.81 -1.95 -0.57
C CYS A 22 -8.66 -1.82 0.95
N TYR A 23 -9.15 -2.80 1.71
CA TYR A 23 -9.02 -2.86 3.18
C TYR A 23 -7.56 -2.75 3.67
N GLY A 24 -6.61 -3.18 2.85
CA GLY A 24 -5.19 -3.17 3.23
C GLY A 24 -4.46 -1.86 2.93
N CYS A 25 -4.84 -1.15 1.88
CA CYS A 25 -4.03 -0.01 1.40
C CYS A 25 -4.85 1.18 0.90
N GLY A 26 -6.18 1.18 1.04
CA GLY A 26 -7.06 2.30 0.65
C GLY A 26 -7.20 2.52 -0.86
N ARG A 27 -6.39 1.85 -1.69
CA ARG A 27 -6.44 1.99 -3.15
C ARG A 27 -7.75 1.45 -3.74
N SER A 28 -8.33 2.19 -4.67
CA SER A 28 -9.33 1.71 -5.62
C SER A 28 -8.68 0.88 -6.74
N ASN A 29 -9.45 0.45 -7.74
CA ASN A 29 -8.88 -0.22 -8.91
C ASN A 29 -8.20 0.77 -9.85
N GLU A 30 -8.75 1.97 -9.99
CA GLU A 30 -8.20 3.06 -10.79
C GLU A 30 -6.83 3.47 -10.25
N ASP A 31 -6.69 3.59 -8.92
CA ASP A 31 -5.39 3.84 -8.28
C ASP A 31 -4.37 2.77 -8.68
N LYS A 32 -4.76 1.48 -8.65
CA LYS A 32 -3.87 0.37 -9.01
C LYS A 32 -3.39 0.50 -10.46
N THR A 33 -4.30 0.86 -11.37
CA THR A 33 -3.98 1.07 -12.78
C THR A 33 -3.02 2.24 -12.97
N SER A 34 -3.30 3.40 -12.35
CA SER A 34 -2.42 4.58 -12.42
C SER A 34 -1.04 4.31 -11.83
N TRP A 35 -0.94 3.61 -10.69
CA TRP A 35 0.35 3.22 -10.12
C TRP A 35 1.22 2.36 -11.03
N ASN A 36 0.61 1.55 -11.90
CA ASN A 36 1.30 0.69 -12.86
C ASN A 36 1.57 1.39 -14.20
N ASN A 37 1.00 2.57 -14.42
CA ASN A 37 1.20 3.32 -15.65
C ASN A 37 2.55 4.07 -15.59
N PRO A 38 3.48 3.83 -16.53
CA PRO A 38 4.78 4.49 -16.56
C PRO A 38 4.69 6.02 -16.72
N GLU A 39 3.62 6.51 -17.34
CA GLU A 39 3.39 7.95 -17.57
C GLU A 39 2.85 8.68 -16.31
N THR A 40 2.57 7.95 -15.23
CA THR A 40 2.04 8.56 -14.01
C THR A 40 3.13 9.28 -13.22
N SER A 41 2.92 10.58 -13.02
CA SER A 41 3.89 11.48 -12.39
C SER A 41 4.16 11.13 -10.93
N GLU A 42 5.31 11.57 -10.42
CA GLU A 42 5.67 11.38 -9.02
C GLU A 42 4.78 12.19 -8.08
N GLU A 43 4.37 13.39 -8.49
CA GLU A 43 3.46 14.27 -7.74
C GLU A 43 2.10 13.58 -7.54
N TRP A 44 1.57 12.94 -8.59
CA TRP A 44 0.34 12.16 -8.47
C TRP A 44 0.50 11.02 -7.47
N LYS A 45 1.66 10.33 -7.47
CA LYS A 45 1.93 9.23 -6.54
C LYS A 45 2.03 9.72 -5.10
N VAL A 46 2.65 10.86 -4.86
CA VAL A 46 2.70 11.50 -3.53
C VAL A 46 1.29 11.84 -3.06
N GLN A 47 0.50 12.53 -3.89
CA GLN A 47 -0.87 12.88 -3.53
C GLN A 47 -1.73 11.64 -3.27
N ASN A 48 -1.59 10.61 -4.12
CA ASN A 48 -2.33 9.37 -3.96
C ASN A 48 -1.99 8.65 -2.66
N LEU A 49 -0.73 8.72 -2.18
CA LEU A 49 -0.36 8.16 -0.88
C LEU A 49 -1.07 8.85 0.28
N GLU A 50 -1.33 10.15 0.18
CA GLU A 50 -2.12 10.90 1.18
C GLU A 50 -3.60 10.50 1.09
N ASP A 51 -4.16 10.49 -0.11
CA ASP A 51 -5.56 10.17 -0.35
C ASP A 51 -5.94 8.77 0.17
N ILE A 52 -5.13 7.75 -0.15
CA ILE A 52 -5.42 6.38 0.26
C ILE A 52 -5.28 6.19 1.77
N GLN A 53 -4.42 6.97 2.44
CA GLN A 53 -4.33 6.97 3.90
C GLN A 53 -5.56 7.63 4.53
N GLY A 54 -6.08 8.70 3.93
CA GLY A 54 -7.32 9.34 4.37
C GLY A 54 -8.55 8.44 4.27
N ARG A 55 -8.52 7.42 3.42
CA ARG A 55 -9.60 6.41 3.27
C ARG A 55 -9.55 5.30 4.32
N LEU A 56 -8.45 5.18 5.06
CA LEU A 56 -8.27 4.20 6.12
C LEU A 56 -8.51 4.84 7.49
N SER A 57 -8.99 4.06 8.46
CA SER A 57 -9.21 4.54 9.82
C SER A 57 -8.88 3.48 10.87
N GLY A 58 -8.72 3.93 12.13
CA GLY A 58 -8.41 3.07 13.27
C GLY A 58 -7.24 2.11 13.01
N TRP A 59 -7.44 0.84 13.36
CA TRP A 59 -6.40 -0.19 13.25
C TRP A 59 -5.95 -0.45 11.82
N GLN A 60 -6.79 -0.18 10.80
CA GLN A 60 -6.41 -0.36 9.39
C GLN A 60 -5.34 0.65 8.99
N LEU A 61 -5.54 1.93 9.35
CA LEU A 61 -4.57 2.99 9.09
C LEU A 61 -3.25 2.76 9.82
N GLU A 62 -3.32 2.37 11.11
CA GLU A 62 -2.13 2.07 11.90
C GLU A 62 -1.34 0.88 11.33
N SER A 63 -2.06 -0.18 10.92
CA SER A 63 -1.46 -1.37 10.33
C SER A 63 -0.82 -1.08 8.98
N PHE A 64 -1.50 -0.30 8.14
CA PHE A 64 -0.96 0.18 6.87
C PHE A 64 0.33 0.97 7.09
N LYS A 65 0.31 1.99 7.96
CA LYS A 65 1.49 2.84 8.24
C LYS A 65 2.68 1.99 8.69
N LYS A 66 2.50 1.14 9.72
CA LYS A 66 3.56 0.26 10.22
C LYS A 66 4.12 -0.65 9.11
N SER A 67 3.24 -1.27 8.32
CA SER A 67 3.68 -2.17 7.25
C SER A 67 4.33 -1.43 6.08
N TYR A 68 3.91 -0.20 5.77
CA TYR A 68 4.46 0.59 4.69
C TYR A 68 5.84 1.15 5.06
N GLU A 69 6.02 1.65 6.29
CA GLU A 69 7.34 2.03 6.83
C GLU A 69 8.31 0.86 6.83
N TYR A 70 7.87 -0.31 7.30
CA TYR A 70 8.67 -1.52 7.24
C TYR A 70 9.08 -1.87 5.80
N LYS A 71 8.14 -1.76 4.85
CA LYS A 71 8.41 -2.01 3.42
C LYS A 71 9.40 -1.02 2.81
N LYS A 72 9.33 0.27 3.17
CA LYS A 72 10.31 1.28 2.71
C LYS A 72 11.74 0.91 3.09
N ILE A 73 11.93 0.36 4.28
CA ILE A 73 13.24 -0.01 4.81
C ILE A 73 13.69 -1.39 4.32
N ASN A 74 12.78 -2.38 4.25
CA ASN A 74 13.11 -3.80 4.06
C ASN A 74 12.76 -4.34 2.66
N GLY A 75 12.12 -3.55 1.81
CA GLY A 75 11.67 -3.96 0.47
C GLY A 75 10.42 -4.85 0.43
N ILE A 76 9.97 -5.40 1.57
CA ILE A 76 8.77 -6.26 1.68
C ILE A 76 7.83 -5.79 2.80
N SER A 77 6.54 -6.06 2.67
CA SER A 77 5.56 -5.76 3.74
C SER A 77 5.66 -6.75 4.90
N LEU A 78 5.08 -6.39 6.06
CA LEU A 78 5.02 -7.27 7.23
C LEU A 78 4.29 -8.59 6.92
N ILE A 79 3.19 -8.52 6.18
CA ILE A 79 2.44 -9.71 5.73
C ILE A 79 3.33 -10.60 4.85
N LYS A 80 4.05 -10.02 3.88
CA LYS A 80 4.95 -10.79 3.00
C LYS A 80 6.09 -11.43 3.80
N LYS A 81 6.65 -10.72 4.79
CA LYS A 81 7.64 -11.27 5.73
C LYS A 81 7.10 -12.53 6.42
N THR A 82 5.93 -12.44 7.06
CA THR A 82 5.32 -13.57 7.77
C THR A 82 5.05 -14.76 6.85
N LEU A 83 4.58 -14.52 5.62
CA LEU A 83 4.36 -15.60 4.64
C LEU A 83 5.67 -16.31 4.27
N LEU A 84 6.75 -15.55 4.07
CA LEU A 84 8.07 -16.10 3.75
C LEU A 84 8.67 -16.87 4.92
N GLU A 85 8.42 -16.46 6.16
CA GLU A 85 8.88 -17.17 7.36
C GLU A 85 8.14 -18.51 7.54
N LYS A 86 6.82 -18.54 7.33
CA LYS A 86 6.03 -19.78 7.41
C LYS A 86 6.46 -20.83 6.39
N ASN A 87 6.77 -20.41 5.16
CA ASN A 87 7.16 -21.31 4.07
C ASN A 87 8.58 -21.89 4.21
N LYS A 88 9.35 -21.50 5.23
CA LYS A 88 10.67 -22.08 5.55
C LYS A 88 10.59 -23.27 6.51
N THR A 89 9.37 -23.56 7.00
CA THR A 89 9.04 -24.67 7.90
C THR A 89 8.34 -25.75 7.10
#